data_AF-A0A2M7DA18-F1
#
_entry.id   AF-A0A2M7DA18-F1
#
_cell.length_a   1.000
_cell.length_b   1.000
_cell.length_c   1.000
_cell.angle_alpha   90.00
_cell.angle_beta   90.00
_cell.angle_gamma   90.00
#
_symmetry.space_group_name_H-M   'P 1'
#
loop_
_entity.id
_entity.type
_entity.pdbx_description
1 polymer ?
#
loop_
_entity_poly.entity_id
_entity_poly.type
_entity_poly.pdbx_seq_one_letter_code
_entity_poly.pdbx_strand_id
1 'polypeptide(L)'
;MAAGAAEDKEIKFLKILRIFMVKIILKISGMDCVSCAANIEHTLKKEKGINSVNVNFATEKTYLEFDSAEISIARIKKIIENLGYKAEEEGSESESLETKVQHMDHHEFEKIETLKKRFILAFVFGSPIIYMVMGGLIGLPMPVIFENYGIQIQFVLATAVILSCFNIWVAGFKSLLRFAPNMDSLIFIGTATAYFYSLIISIIFLLNPSKMPSGLYYESAVFILIFISLGKYLEAVTKGKTSEAIKKLIGLQPK
;
A
#
# COMPACT_ATOMS: atom_id res chain seq x y z
N MET A 1 60.41 10.34 26.63
CA MET A 1 59.59 9.17 27.06
C MET A 1 58.08 9.45 27.11
N ALA A 2 57.58 10.59 26.59
CA ALA A 2 56.17 10.99 26.70
C ALA A 2 55.34 10.87 25.39
N ALA A 3 55.97 10.53 24.25
CA ALA A 3 55.27 10.41 22.95
C ALA A 3 54.56 9.06 22.76
N GLY A 4 55.15 7.95 23.24
CA GLY A 4 54.56 6.61 23.09
C GLY A 4 53.30 6.35 23.92
N ALA A 5 53.01 7.16 24.94
CA ALA A 5 51.80 7.03 25.76
C ALA A 5 50.57 7.75 25.16
N ALA A 6 50.76 8.61 24.16
CA ALA A 6 49.69 9.32 23.46
C ALA A 6 49.15 8.51 22.26
N GLU A 7 50.04 7.92 21.46
CA GLU A 7 49.66 7.04 20.34
C GLU A 7 48.91 5.78 20.84
N ASP A 8 49.33 5.20 21.96
CA ASP A 8 48.69 4.00 22.51
C ASP A 8 47.30 4.31 23.12
N LYS A 9 47.06 5.57 23.53
CA LYS A 9 45.71 6.03 23.93
C LYS A 9 44.80 6.28 22.72
N GLU A 10 45.31 6.87 21.64
CA GLU A 10 44.54 7.08 20.40
C GLU A 10 44.13 5.76 19.73
N ILE A 11 45.05 4.79 19.64
CA ILE A 11 44.77 3.48 19.03
C ILE A 11 43.75 2.70 19.87
N LYS A 12 43.82 2.79 21.20
CA LYS A 12 42.87 2.16 22.12
C LYS A 12 41.51 2.84 22.09
N PHE A 13 41.47 4.17 21.95
CA PHE A 13 40.24 4.97 21.79
C PHE A 13 39.53 4.66 20.45
N LEU A 14 40.28 4.58 19.34
CA LEU A 14 39.78 4.16 18.03
C LEU A 14 39.29 2.70 18.01
N LYS A 15 39.93 1.80 18.77
CA LYS A 15 39.45 0.42 18.96
C LYS A 15 38.14 0.35 19.74
N ILE A 16 37.96 1.19 20.77
CA ILE A 16 36.74 1.26 21.58
C ILE A 16 35.56 1.79 20.76
N LEU A 17 35.76 2.85 19.96
CA LEU A 17 34.75 3.36 19.01
C LEU A 17 34.26 2.30 18.02
N ARG A 18 35.15 1.38 17.61
CA ARG A 18 34.81 0.29 16.67
C ARG A 18 34.05 -0.87 17.31
N ILE A 19 34.00 -0.98 18.65
CA ILE A 19 33.27 -2.04 19.38
C ILE A 19 31.77 -1.73 19.46
N PHE A 20 31.39 -0.45 19.53
CA PHE A 20 29.99 -0.05 19.68
C PHE A 20 29.29 0.32 18.37
N MET A 21 30.04 0.40 17.26
CA MET A 21 29.48 0.74 15.96
C MET A 21 28.80 -0.48 15.33
N VAL A 22 27.47 -0.43 15.26
CA VAL A 22 26.62 -1.52 14.77
C VAL A 22 26.09 -1.17 13.38
N LYS A 23 26.16 -2.14 12.47
CA LYS A 23 25.54 -2.07 11.15
C LYS A 23 24.31 -2.96 11.11
N ILE A 24 23.17 -2.39 10.73
CA ILE A 24 21.90 -3.14 10.59
C ILE A 24 21.16 -2.73 9.33
N ILE A 25 20.28 -3.62 8.89
CA ILE A 25 19.30 -3.34 7.85
C ILE A 25 17.92 -3.36 8.50
N LEU A 26 17.18 -2.28 8.35
CA LEU A 26 15.78 -2.19 8.73
C LEU A 26 14.91 -2.25 7.48
N LYS A 27 13.87 -3.07 7.52
CA LYS A 27 12.79 -3.04 6.53
C LYS A 27 11.78 -1.99 6.95
N ILE A 28 11.46 -1.05 6.07
CA ILE A 28 10.51 0.04 6.33
C ILE A 28 9.26 -0.15 5.46
N SER A 29 8.13 -0.39 6.11
CA SER A 29 6.83 -0.50 5.44
C SER A 29 6.10 0.84 5.39
N GLY A 30 5.45 1.12 4.26
CA GLY A 30 4.67 2.35 4.03
C GLY A 30 5.43 3.47 3.32
N MET A 31 6.61 3.21 2.78
CA MET A 31 7.32 4.14 1.89
C MET A 31 6.84 3.95 0.45
N ASP A 32 6.13 4.94 -0.09
CA ASP A 32 5.63 4.90 -1.47
C ASP A 32 6.42 5.79 -2.44
N CYS A 33 7.42 6.55 -1.95
CA CYS A 33 8.05 7.61 -2.74
C CYS A 33 9.52 7.88 -2.38
N VAL A 34 10.28 8.42 -3.34
CA VAL A 34 11.67 8.88 -3.15
C VAL A 34 11.75 9.94 -2.06
N SER A 35 10.79 10.86 -2.02
CA SER A 35 10.71 11.92 -1.00
C SER A 35 10.50 11.37 0.41
N CYS A 36 9.83 10.23 0.52
CA CYS A 36 9.54 9.53 1.76
C CYS A 36 10.84 8.95 2.33
N ALA A 37 11.64 8.31 1.47
CA ALA A 37 12.98 7.82 1.80
C ALA A 37 13.92 8.96 2.21
N ALA A 38 13.95 10.06 1.45
CA ALA A 38 14.78 11.22 1.76
C ALA A 38 14.43 11.85 3.11
N ASN A 39 13.14 11.91 3.47
CA ASN A 39 12.69 12.44 4.75
C ASN A 39 13.15 11.58 5.95
N ILE A 40 13.07 10.25 5.82
CA ILE A 40 13.56 9.31 6.83
C ILE A 40 15.09 9.45 6.96
N GLU A 41 15.81 9.46 5.83
CA GLU A 41 17.27 9.59 5.82
C GLU A 41 17.73 10.88 6.49
N HIS A 42 17.11 12.01 6.15
CA HIS A 42 17.46 13.32 6.70
C HIS A 42 17.10 13.46 8.19
N THR A 43 16.02 12.81 8.65
CA THR A 43 15.64 12.82 10.07
C THR A 43 16.61 11.98 10.89
N LEU A 44 16.95 10.78 10.42
CA LEU A 44 17.89 9.89 11.11
C LEU A 44 19.32 10.44 11.13
N LYS A 45 19.80 11.11 10.06
CA LYS A 45 21.14 11.76 10.07
C LYS A 45 21.31 12.83 11.15
N LYS A 46 20.21 13.40 11.68
CA LYS A 46 20.26 14.44 12.72
C LYS A 46 20.36 13.89 14.14
N GLU A 47 20.09 12.61 14.33
CA GLU A 47 20.16 11.99 15.65
C GLU A 47 21.61 11.75 16.07
N LYS A 48 21.90 12.06 17.33
CA LYS A 48 23.20 11.76 17.94
C LYS A 48 23.37 10.23 18.01
N GLY A 49 24.55 9.76 17.62
CA GLY A 49 24.87 8.34 17.52
C GLY A 49 24.63 7.73 16.15
N ILE A 50 24.04 8.42 15.16
CA ILE A 50 23.92 7.90 13.78
C ILE A 50 25.13 8.36 12.96
N ASN A 51 25.93 7.40 12.47
CA ASN A 51 27.12 7.66 11.66
C ASN A 51 26.80 7.67 10.16
N SER A 52 26.07 6.67 9.69
CA SER A 52 25.59 6.62 8.31
C SER A 52 24.18 6.05 8.22
N VAL A 53 23.40 6.59 7.30
CA VAL A 53 22.07 6.07 6.95
C VAL A 53 21.85 6.23 5.46
N ASN A 54 21.33 5.18 4.83
CA ASN A 54 20.97 5.15 3.42
C ASN A 54 19.62 4.46 3.29
N VAL A 55 18.63 5.16 2.73
CA VAL A 55 17.28 4.64 2.57
C VAL A 55 17.02 4.37 1.10
N ASN A 56 16.69 3.11 0.79
CA ASN A 56 16.37 2.70 -0.56
C ASN A 56 14.86 2.41 -0.67
N PHE A 57 14.13 3.36 -1.26
CA PHE A 57 12.68 3.27 -1.44
C PHE A 57 12.27 2.06 -2.28
N ALA A 58 13.05 1.71 -3.31
CA ALA A 58 12.72 0.64 -4.24
C ALA A 58 12.79 -0.75 -3.60
N THR A 59 13.62 -0.90 -2.57
CA THR A 59 13.78 -2.16 -1.83
C THR A 59 13.12 -2.15 -0.46
N GLU A 60 12.46 -1.05 -0.08
CA GLU A 60 11.88 -0.84 1.27
C GLU A 60 12.91 -1.05 2.40
N LYS A 61 14.20 -0.82 2.13
CA LYS A 61 15.31 -1.09 3.06
C LYS A 61 16.02 0.18 3.50
N THR A 62 16.49 0.18 4.73
CA THR A 62 17.31 1.23 5.31
C THR A 62 18.55 0.62 5.93
N TYR A 63 19.71 1.02 5.40
CA TYR A 63 21.02 0.61 5.86
C TYR A 63 21.49 1.64 6.90
N LEU A 64 21.80 1.18 8.10
CA LEU A 64 22.14 2.03 9.24
C LEU A 64 23.47 1.61 9.83
N GLU A 65 24.32 2.59 10.12
CA GLU A 65 25.51 2.47 10.95
C GLU A 65 25.39 3.47 12.09
N PHE A 66 25.35 2.96 13.32
CA PHE A 66 25.12 3.78 14.51
C PHE A 66 25.92 3.26 15.70
N ASP A 67 26.16 4.14 16.67
CA ASP A 67 26.78 3.83 17.94
C ASP A 67 25.72 3.31 18.92
N SER A 68 25.80 2.03 19.25
CA SER A 68 24.91 1.36 20.21
C SER A 68 25.05 1.87 21.65
N ALA A 69 26.11 2.60 21.98
CA ALA A 69 26.25 3.27 23.28
C ALA A 69 25.45 4.59 23.35
N GLU A 70 25.19 5.25 22.21
CA GLU A 70 24.47 6.52 22.15
C GLU A 70 23.00 6.37 21.76
N ILE A 71 22.67 5.43 20.87
CA ILE A 71 21.30 5.23 20.38
C ILE A 71 20.96 3.75 20.22
N SER A 72 19.78 3.37 20.73
CA SER A 72 19.28 2.00 20.63
C SER A 72 18.41 1.80 19.39
N ILE A 73 18.36 0.56 18.89
CA ILE A 73 17.52 0.18 17.75
C ILE A 73 16.04 0.49 18.01
N ALA A 74 15.57 0.27 19.24
CA ALA A 74 14.21 0.61 19.65
C ALA A 74 13.90 2.10 19.50
N ARG A 75 14.87 2.98 19.80
CA ARG A 75 14.72 4.43 19.61
C ARG A 75 14.69 4.80 18.13
N ILE A 76 15.55 4.19 17.32
CA ILE A 76 15.56 4.38 15.85
C ILE A 76 14.21 3.98 15.25
N LYS A 77 13.68 2.81 15.61
CA LYS A 77 12.34 2.35 15.17
C LYS A 77 11.25 3.32 15.57
N LYS A 78 11.27 3.81 16.82
CA LYS A 78 10.28 4.77 17.31
C LYS A 78 10.31 6.10 16.55
N ILE A 79 11.48 6.57 16.13
CA ILE A 79 11.60 7.77 15.29
C ILE A 79 10.94 7.54 13.93
N ILE A 80 11.17 6.37 13.32
CA ILE A 80 10.54 5.98 12.05
C ILE A 80 9.02 5.84 12.20
N GLU A 81 8.54 5.30 13.32
CA GLU A 81 7.10 5.23 13.65
C GLU A 81 6.46 6.59 13.85
N ASN A 82 7.15 7.54 14.49
CA ASN A 82 6.69 8.92 14.63
C ASN A 82 6.59 9.63 13.28
N LEU A 83 7.37 9.22 12.27
CA LEU A 83 7.25 9.69 10.89
C LEU A 83 6.12 9.01 10.12
N GLY A 84 5.43 8.03 10.72
CA GLY A 84 4.27 7.34 10.14
C GLY A 84 4.60 6.04 9.39
N TYR A 85 5.82 5.52 9.55
CA TYR A 85 6.27 4.28 8.88
C TYR A 85 6.51 3.16 9.90
N LYS A 86 6.46 1.90 9.47
CA LYS A 86 6.80 0.76 10.34
C LYS A 86 8.21 0.26 10.04
N ALA A 87 9.03 0.01 11.07
CA ALA A 87 10.39 -0.48 10.91
C ALA A 87 10.61 -1.83 11.61
N GLU A 88 11.03 -2.85 10.86
CA GLU A 88 11.34 -4.19 11.37
C GLU A 88 12.81 -4.53 11.12
N GLU A 89 13.42 -5.29 12.03
CA GLU A 89 14.82 -5.71 11.89
C GLU A 89 14.92 -6.82 10.85
N GLU A 90 15.77 -6.64 9.85
CA GLU A 90 16.16 -7.71 8.95
C GLU A 90 17.39 -8.40 9.55
N GLY A 91 17.18 -9.54 10.23
CA GLY A 91 18.23 -10.27 10.93
C GLY A 91 19.48 -10.53 10.07
N SER A 92 20.64 -10.49 10.73
CA SER A 92 22.00 -10.64 10.19
C SER A 92 22.18 -11.87 9.29
N GLU A 93 22.91 -11.67 8.20
CA GLU A 93 23.07 -12.48 6.98
C GLU A 93 23.65 -13.92 7.10
N SER A 94 23.53 -14.64 8.22
CA SER A 94 24.18 -15.97 8.30
C SER A 94 23.40 -17.12 8.94
N GLU A 95 22.22 -16.89 9.51
CA GLU A 95 21.34 -17.99 9.90
C GLU A 95 19.95 -17.81 9.29
N SER A 96 19.55 -18.76 8.44
CA SER A 96 18.21 -18.97 7.88
C SER A 96 17.78 -18.16 6.64
N LEU A 97 18.62 -18.12 5.61
CA LEU A 97 18.17 -17.84 4.22
C LEU A 97 17.08 -18.85 3.76
N GLU A 98 17.08 -20.07 4.30
CA GLU A 98 16.12 -21.13 3.95
C GLU A 98 14.72 -20.90 4.55
N THR A 99 14.63 -20.31 5.76
CA THR A 99 13.34 -20.01 6.42
C THR A 99 12.70 -18.71 5.88
N LYS A 100 13.50 -17.72 5.47
CA LYS A 100 13.00 -16.45 4.90
C LYS A 100 12.44 -16.61 3.47
N VAL A 101 12.99 -17.51 2.65
CA VAL A 101 12.44 -17.79 1.31
C VAL A 101 11.03 -18.41 1.44
N GLN A 102 10.83 -19.35 2.37
CA GLN A 102 9.52 -19.96 2.61
C GLN A 102 8.49 -19.01 3.25
N HIS A 103 8.90 -18.15 4.19
CA HIS A 103 7.98 -17.19 4.84
C HIS A 103 7.65 -15.95 4.00
N MET A 104 8.56 -15.47 3.14
CA MET A 104 8.28 -14.36 2.22
C MET A 104 7.34 -14.78 1.09
N ASP A 105 7.50 -16.00 0.57
CA ASP A 105 6.64 -16.49 -0.50
C ASP A 105 5.19 -16.59 -0.01
N HIS A 106 4.94 -17.12 1.20
CA HIS A 106 3.57 -17.25 1.71
C HIS A 106 2.85 -15.88 1.84
N HIS A 107 3.57 -14.82 2.24
CA HIS A 107 3.00 -13.49 2.46
C HIS A 107 2.83 -12.68 1.15
N GLU A 108 3.67 -12.89 0.12
CA GLU A 108 3.42 -12.36 -1.24
C GLU A 108 2.21 -13.05 -1.88
N PHE A 109 2.09 -14.38 -1.73
CA PHE A 109 0.94 -15.14 -2.22
C PHE A 109 -0.38 -14.73 -1.53
N GLU A 110 -0.37 -14.50 -0.21
CA GLU A 110 -1.55 -14.07 0.56
C GLU A 110 -2.05 -12.68 0.14
N LYS A 111 -1.13 -11.76 -0.19
CA LYS A 111 -1.47 -10.43 -0.73
C LYS A 111 -2.11 -10.52 -2.12
N ILE A 112 -1.66 -11.42 -2.99
CA ILE A 112 -2.27 -11.61 -4.32
C ILE A 112 -3.67 -12.22 -4.18
N GLU A 113 -3.84 -13.19 -3.28
CA GLU A 113 -5.14 -13.84 -3.07
C GLU A 113 -6.19 -12.87 -2.52
N THR A 114 -5.81 -11.99 -1.59
CA THR A 114 -6.72 -10.95 -1.09
C THR A 114 -7.13 -9.97 -2.18
N LEU A 115 -6.21 -9.55 -3.08
CA LEU A 115 -6.55 -8.72 -4.24
C LEU A 115 -7.49 -9.45 -5.21
N LYS A 116 -7.25 -10.74 -5.45
CA LYS A 116 -8.12 -11.58 -6.30
C LYS A 116 -9.53 -11.69 -5.72
N LYS A 117 -9.65 -12.00 -4.43
CA LYS A 117 -10.94 -12.10 -3.72
C LYS A 117 -11.72 -10.79 -3.81
N ARG A 118 -11.05 -9.65 -3.61
CA ARG A 118 -11.67 -8.32 -3.72
C ARG A 118 -12.18 -8.03 -5.13
N PHE A 119 -11.38 -8.33 -6.16
CA PHE A 119 -11.81 -8.18 -7.55
C PHE A 119 -13.02 -9.07 -7.86
N ILE A 120 -12.99 -10.35 -7.48
CA ILE A 120 -14.10 -11.28 -7.70
C ILE A 120 -15.37 -10.78 -7.01
N LEU A 121 -15.25 -10.35 -5.75
CA LEU A 121 -16.39 -9.84 -4.98
C LEU A 121 -16.99 -8.58 -5.63
N ALA A 122 -16.15 -7.62 -6.03
CA ALA A 122 -16.58 -6.42 -6.73
C ALA A 122 -17.23 -6.74 -8.09
N PHE A 123 -16.70 -7.73 -8.83
CA PHE A 123 -17.24 -8.17 -10.10
C PHE A 123 -18.60 -8.86 -9.93
N VAL A 124 -18.75 -9.73 -8.92
CA VAL A 124 -20.01 -10.42 -8.62
C VAL A 124 -21.11 -9.43 -8.25
N PHE A 125 -20.83 -8.45 -7.39
CA PHE A 125 -21.82 -7.43 -7.03
C PHE A 125 -22.06 -6.40 -8.14
N GLY A 126 -21.07 -6.13 -8.98
CA GLY A 126 -21.20 -5.22 -10.11
C GLY A 126 -21.88 -5.82 -11.34
N SER A 127 -21.82 -7.14 -11.51
CA SER A 127 -22.38 -7.84 -12.68
C SER A 127 -23.88 -7.56 -12.88
N PRO A 128 -24.76 -7.59 -11.86
CA PRO A 128 -26.16 -7.22 -12.03
C PRO A 128 -26.36 -5.75 -12.45
N ILE A 129 -25.52 -4.82 -11.99
CA ILE A 129 -25.56 -3.41 -12.42
C ILE A 129 -25.16 -3.29 -13.90
N ILE A 130 -24.07 -3.98 -14.29
CA ILE A 130 -23.64 -4.05 -15.70
C ILE A 130 -24.79 -4.54 -16.58
N TYR A 131 -25.43 -5.64 -16.17
CA TYR A 131 -26.57 -6.20 -16.89
C TYR A 131 -27.75 -5.23 -16.96
N MET A 132 -28.07 -4.54 -15.87
CA MET A 132 -29.18 -3.59 -15.82
C MET A 132 -28.98 -2.42 -16.79
N VAL A 133 -27.75 -1.88 -16.88
CA VAL A 133 -27.44 -0.72 -17.72
C VAL A 133 -27.21 -1.10 -19.18
N MET A 134 -26.41 -2.14 -19.44
CA MET A 134 -26.08 -2.56 -20.80
C MET A 134 -27.19 -3.42 -21.43
N GLY A 135 -27.97 -4.14 -20.63
CA GLY A 135 -29.04 -5.01 -21.11
C GLY A 135 -30.15 -4.25 -21.81
N GLY A 136 -30.51 -3.06 -21.29
CA GLY A 136 -31.49 -2.19 -21.93
C GLY A 136 -31.03 -1.67 -23.29
N LEU A 137 -29.72 -1.44 -23.49
CA LEU A 137 -29.15 -0.99 -24.76
C LEU A 137 -29.09 -2.12 -25.81
N ILE A 138 -28.91 -3.37 -25.38
CA ILE A 138 -28.78 -4.56 -26.23
C ILE A 138 -30.16 -5.18 -26.56
N GLY A 139 -31.26 -4.67 -25.98
CA GLY A 139 -32.61 -5.17 -26.20
C GLY A 139 -32.92 -6.47 -25.46
N LEU A 140 -32.18 -6.77 -24.38
CA LEU A 140 -32.47 -7.90 -23.52
C LEU A 140 -33.72 -7.62 -22.68
N PRO A 141 -34.56 -8.63 -22.41
CA PRO A 141 -35.78 -8.45 -21.61
C PRO A 141 -35.42 -8.00 -20.20
N MET A 142 -35.93 -6.83 -19.79
CA MET A 142 -35.70 -6.33 -18.44
C MET A 142 -36.61 -7.08 -17.44
N PRO A 143 -36.05 -7.69 -16.39
CA PRO A 143 -36.86 -8.26 -15.32
C PRO A 143 -37.70 -7.20 -14.61
N VAL A 144 -38.96 -7.54 -14.33
CA VAL A 144 -39.94 -6.67 -13.63
C VAL A 144 -39.44 -6.17 -12.26
N ILE A 145 -38.51 -6.89 -11.65
CA ILE A 145 -37.87 -6.52 -10.37
C ILE A 145 -36.99 -5.28 -10.55
N PHE A 146 -36.27 -5.17 -11.68
CA PHE A 146 -35.41 -4.02 -11.98
C PHE A 146 -36.21 -2.78 -12.40
N GLU A 147 -37.40 -2.95 -12.97
CA GLU A 147 -38.30 -1.84 -13.26
C GLU A 147 -38.85 -1.20 -11.98
N ASN A 148 -39.26 -2.02 -11.01
CA ASN A 148 -39.89 -1.52 -9.78
C ASN A 148 -38.88 -1.08 -8.71
N TYR A 149 -37.74 -1.78 -8.61
CA TYR A 149 -36.75 -1.58 -7.55
C TYR A 149 -35.35 -1.22 -8.06
N GLY A 150 -35.24 -0.82 -9.32
CA GLY A 150 -33.96 -0.59 -9.98
C GLY A 150 -33.03 0.37 -9.24
N ILE A 151 -33.56 1.49 -8.75
CA ILE A 151 -32.79 2.52 -8.04
C ILE A 151 -32.24 1.97 -6.71
N GLN A 152 -33.08 1.27 -5.95
CA GLN A 152 -32.72 0.68 -4.66
C GLN A 152 -31.70 -0.44 -4.85
N ILE A 153 -31.89 -1.27 -5.86
CA ILE A 153 -30.97 -2.37 -6.21
C ILE A 153 -29.61 -1.79 -6.62
N GLN A 154 -29.58 -0.77 -7.49
CA GLN A 154 -28.34 -0.10 -7.88
C GLN A 154 -27.62 0.52 -6.68
N PHE A 155 -28.34 1.20 -5.80
CA PHE A 155 -27.79 1.77 -4.57
C PHE A 155 -27.13 0.68 -3.72
N VAL A 156 -27.88 -0.37 -3.35
CA VAL A 156 -27.39 -1.46 -2.48
C VAL A 156 -26.16 -2.16 -3.10
N LEU A 157 -26.22 -2.49 -4.38
CA LEU A 157 -25.12 -3.17 -5.07
C LEU A 157 -23.90 -2.24 -5.24
N ALA A 158 -24.09 -0.96 -5.55
CA ALA A 158 -23.00 0.00 -5.66
C ALA A 158 -22.31 0.19 -4.30
N THR A 159 -23.07 0.29 -3.21
CA THR A 159 -22.51 0.31 -1.86
C THR A 159 -21.74 -0.98 -1.55
N ALA A 160 -22.25 -2.16 -1.93
CA ALA A 160 -21.55 -3.43 -1.74
C ALA A 160 -20.21 -3.50 -2.50
N VAL A 161 -20.15 -2.95 -3.71
CA VAL A 161 -18.90 -2.83 -4.48
C VAL A 161 -17.92 -1.87 -3.79
N ILE A 162 -18.38 -0.70 -3.31
CA ILE A 162 -17.52 0.24 -2.56
C ILE A 162 -16.96 -0.43 -1.30
N LEU A 163 -17.79 -1.18 -0.56
CA LEU A 163 -17.35 -1.93 0.63
C LEU A 163 -16.30 -3.00 0.27
N SER A 164 -16.49 -3.72 -0.83
CA SER A 164 -15.50 -4.69 -1.34
C SER A 164 -14.15 -4.03 -1.68
N CYS A 165 -14.22 -2.78 -2.13
CA CYS A 165 -13.07 -1.96 -2.51
C CYS A 165 -12.66 -0.93 -1.44
N PHE A 166 -13.10 -1.09 -0.19
CA PHE A 166 -12.96 -0.06 0.86
C PHE A 166 -11.51 0.40 1.07
N ASN A 167 -10.54 -0.52 0.96
CA ASN A 167 -9.12 -0.17 1.10
C ASN A 167 -8.65 0.85 0.03
N ILE A 168 -9.12 0.75 -1.21
CA ILE A 168 -8.79 1.71 -2.28
C ILE A 168 -9.44 3.06 -1.98
N TRP A 169 -10.70 3.03 -1.54
CA TRP A 169 -11.49 4.23 -1.25
C TRP A 169 -10.91 5.03 -0.08
N VAL A 170 -10.56 4.35 1.02
CA VAL A 170 -9.92 4.96 2.20
C VAL A 170 -8.51 5.45 1.89
N ALA A 171 -7.73 4.70 1.10
CA ALA A 171 -6.39 5.15 0.70
C ALA A 171 -6.47 6.47 -0.08
N GLY A 172 -7.40 6.57 -1.04
CA GLY A 172 -7.63 7.80 -1.80
C GLY A 172 -8.08 8.97 -0.93
N PHE A 173 -9.03 8.76 -0.02
CA PHE A 173 -9.49 9.78 0.92
C PHE A 173 -8.38 10.27 1.85
N LYS A 174 -7.61 9.36 2.45
CA LYS A 174 -6.47 9.71 3.32
C LYS A 174 -5.40 10.49 2.57
N SER A 175 -5.12 10.13 1.32
CA SER A 175 -4.11 10.81 0.51
C SER A 175 -4.56 12.23 0.14
N LEU A 176 -5.86 12.42 -0.12
CA LEU A 176 -6.44 13.73 -0.34
C LEU A 176 -6.37 14.61 0.92
N LEU A 177 -6.72 14.05 2.08
CA LEU A 177 -6.71 14.78 3.36
C LEU A 177 -5.30 15.24 3.77
N ARG A 178 -4.27 14.50 3.38
CA ARG A 178 -2.86 14.85 3.62
C ARG A 178 -2.28 15.83 2.60
N PHE A 179 -3.10 16.39 1.70
CA PHE A 179 -2.67 17.28 0.61
C PHE A 179 -1.57 16.69 -0.29
N ALA A 180 -1.54 15.36 -0.42
CA ALA A 180 -0.61 14.63 -1.29
C ALA A 180 -1.42 13.78 -2.28
N PRO A 181 -2.10 14.40 -3.27
CA PRO A 181 -2.97 13.67 -4.19
C PRO A 181 -2.16 12.70 -5.06
N ASN A 182 -2.66 11.47 -5.18
CA ASN A 182 -2.06 10.40 -5.99
C ASN A 182 -3.13 9.72 -6.89
N MET A 183 -2.77 8.60 -7.55
CA MET A 183 -3.70 7.81 -8.37
C MET A 183 -4.96 7.42 -7.58
N ASP A 184 -4.81 6.97 -6.34
CA ASP A 184 -5.94 6.56 -5.49
C ASP A 184 -6.83 7.76 -5.10
N SER A 185 -6.26 8.96 -4.95
CA SER A 185 -7.05 10.19 -4.73
C SER A 185 -7.97 10.52 -5.89
N LEU A 186 -7.48 10.41 -7.13
CA LEU A 186 -8.28 10.67 -8.33
C LEU A 186 -9.46 9.70 -8.41
N ILE A 187 -9.19 8.43 -8.13
CA ILE A 187 -10.20 7.36 -8.10
C ILE A 187 -11.27 7.66 -7.05
N PHE A 188 -10.85 8.04 -5.84
CA PHE A 188 -11.76 8.37 -4.77
C PHE A 188 -12.66 9.55 -5.14
N ILE A 189 -12.11 10.65 -5.65
CA ILE A 189 -12.92 11.83 -6.03
C ILE A 189 -13.94 11.46 -7.12
N GLY A 190 -13.52 10.76 -8.17
CA GLY A 190 -14.42 10.39 -9.28
C GLY A 190 -15.56 9.47 -8.83
N THR A 191 -15.22 8.40 -8.10
CA THR A 191 -16.20 7.42 -7.63
C THR A 191 -17.11 7.99 -6.54
N ALA A 192 -16.57 8.80 -5.63
CA ALA A 192 -17.36 9.48 -4.60
C ALA A 192 -18.33 10.48 -5.22
N THR A 193 -17.87 11.30 -6.18
CA THR A 193 -18.73 12.28 -6.85
C THR A 193 -19.91 11.59 -7.54
N ALA A 194 -19.64 10.55 -8.33
CA ALA A 194 -20.68 9.79 -9.01
C ALA A 194 -21.66 9.11 -8.02
N TYR A 195 -21.14 8.53 -6.94
CA TYR A 195 -21.95 7.86 -5.92
C TYR A 195 -22.83 8.84 -5.14
N PHE A 196 -22.27 9.93 -4.62
CA PHE A 196 -23.03 10.91 -3.84
C PHE A 196 -24.05 11.67 -4.68
N TYR A 197 -23.71 12.01 -5.94
CA TYR A 197 -24.68 12.57 -6.87
C TYR A 197 -25.88 11.62 -7.03
N SER A 198 -25.61 10.34 -7.31
CA SER A 198 -26.66 9.34 -7.51
C SER A 198 -27.47 9.08 -6.23
N LEU A 199 -26.82 9.13 -5.06
CA LEU A 199 -27.46 9.04 -3.74
C LEU A 199 -28.46 10.17 -3.54
N ILE A 200 -28.07 11.41 -3.81
CA ILE A 200 -28.94 12.58 -3.64
C ILE A 200 -30.16 12.47 -4.56
N ILE A 201 -29.96 12.12 -5.83
CA ILE A 201 -31.07 11.91 -6.78
C ILE A 201 -31.99 10.78 -6.31
N SER A 202 -31.42 9.67 -5.82
CA SER A 202 -32.19 8.54 -5.29
C SER A 202 -33.05 8.94 -4.09
N ILE A 203 -32.52 9.77 -3.18
CA ILE A 203 -33.24 10.27 -2.00
C ILE A 203 -34.34 11.26 -2.42
N ILE A 204 -34.07 12.17 -3.36
CA ILE A 204 -35.06 13.12 -3.86
C ILE A 204 -36.24 12.38 -4.50
N PHE A 205 -35.95 11.35 -5.30
CA PHE A 205 -36.97 10.51 -5.91
C PHE A 205 -37.80 9.75 -4.86
N LEU A 206 -37.15 9.25 -3.81
CA LEU A 206 -37.85 8.58 -2.70
C LEU A 206 -38.82 9.52 -1.96
N LEU A 207 -38.46 10.80 -1.79
CA LEU A 207 -39.30 11.79 -1.12
C LEU A 207 -40.39 12.40 -2.03
N ASN A 208 -40.13 12.49 -3.33
CA ASN A 208 -41.06 13.04 -4.33
C ASN A 208 -41.11 12.15 -5.59
N PRO A 209 -41.93 11.08 -5.59
CA PRO A 209 -42.03 10.14 -6.72
C PRO A 209 -42.53 10.77 -8.02
N SER A 210 -43.09 11.98 -7.97
CA SER A 210 -43.63 12.72 -9.11
C SER A 210 -42.58 13.39 -9.99
N LYS A 211 -41.32 13.46 -9.54
CA LYS A 211 -40.21 13.95 -10.37
C LYS A 211 -39.54 12.77 -11.07
N MET A 212 -39.48 12.79 -12.39
CA MET A 212 -38.66 11.82 -13.13
C MET A 212 -37.21 11.92 -12.64
N PRO A 213 -36.57 10.79 -12.28
CA PRO A 213 -35.18 10.82 -11.88
C PRO A 213 -34.31 11.23 -13.07
N SER A 214 -33.42 12.20 -12.85
CA SER A 214 -32.28 12.41 -13.73
C SER A 214 -31.42 11.14 -13.77
N GLY A 215 -30.68 10.93 -14.86
CA GLY A 215 -29.81 9.75 -15.00
C GLY A 215 -28.95 9.50 -13.75
N LEU A 216 -28.85 8.24 -13.34
CA LEU A 216 -28.01 7.80 -12.24
C LEU A 216 -26.61 7.47 -12.78
N TYR A 217 -25.61 7.56 -11.90
CA TYR A 217 -24.20 7.30 -12.21
C TYR A 217 -23.58 6.24 -11.29
N TYR A 218 -24.40 5.40 -10.67
CA TYR A 218 -23.92 4.31 -9.82
C TYR A 218 -23.06 3.33 -10.61
N GLU A 219 -23.43 3.06 -11.85
CA GLU A 219 -22.68 2.20 -12.77
C GLU A 219 -21.29 2.76 -13.09
N SER A 220 -21.19 4.09 -13.25
CA SER A 220 -19.92 4.75 -13.50
C SER A 220 -18.94 4.53 -12.34
N ALA A 221 -19.40 4.72 -11.09
CA ALA A 221 -18.58 4.45 -9.90
C ALA A 221 -18.17 2.98 -9.80
N VAL A 222 -19.10 2.06 -10.07
CA VAL A 222 -18.90 0.61 -10.00
C VAL A 222 -17.90 0.13 -11.05
N PHE A 223 -18.02 0.58 -12.30
CA PHE A 223 -17.12 0.17 -13.38
C PHE A 223 -15.69 0.61 -13.08
N ILE A 224 -15.52 1.86 -12.65
CA ILE A 224 -14.21 2.40 -12.26
C ILE A 224 -13.58 1.50 -11.19
N LEU A 225 -14.31 1.18 -10.11
CA LEU A 225 -13.79 0.35 -9.03
C LEU A 225 -13.45 -1.08 -9.46
N ILE A 226 -14.24 -1.69 -10.33
CA ILE A 226 -13.98 -3.04 -10.87
C ILE A 226 -12.69 -3.04 -11.69
N PHE A 227 -12.56 -2.10 -12.64
CA PHE A 227 -11.38 -2.05 -13.51
C PHE A 227 -10.11 -1.73 -12.74
N ILE A 228 -10.17 -0.87 -11.72
CA ILE A 228 -9.01 -0.58 -10.87
C ILE A 228 -8.66 -1.76 -9.99
N SER A 229 -9.66 -2.44 -9.40
CA SER A 229 -9.40 -3.64 -8.61
C SER A 229 -8.76 -4.73 -9.47
N LEU A 230 -9.20 -4.88 -10.71
CA LEU A 230 -8.58 -5.77 -11.69
C LEU A 230 -7.15 -5.34 -12.00
N GLY A 231 -6.93 -4.05 -12.27
CA GLY A 231 -5.62 -3.49 -12.56
C GLY A 231 -4.61 -3.76 -11.43
N LYS A 232 -4.98 -3.46 -10.17
CA LYS A 232 -4.13 -3.74 -9.00
C LYS A 232 -3.86 -5.22 -8.81
N TYR A 233 -4.82 -6.10 -9.12
CA TYR A 233 -4.60 -7.55 -9.11
C TYR A 233 -3.59 -7.98 -10.19
N LEU A 234 -3.76 -7.53 -11.44
CA LEU A 234 -2.84 -7.84 -12.53
C LEU A 234 -1.43 -7.28 -12.30
N GLU A 235 -1.33 -6.09 -11.72
CA GLU A 235 -0.05 -5.49 -11.33
C GLU A 235 0.67 -6.32 -10.28
N ALA A 236 -0.04 -6.77 -9.23
CA ALA A 236 0.53 -7.62 -8.20
C ALA A 236 0.98 -8.98 -8.75
N VAL A 237 0.19 -9.58 -9.64
CA VAL A 237 0.53 -10.86 -10.30
C VAL A 237 1.77 -10.72 -11.19
N THR A 238 1.86 -9.65 -11.97
CA THR A 238 3.00 -9.44 -12.88
C THR A 238 4.29 -9.15 -12.10
N LYS A 239 4.23 -8.31 -11.06
CA LYS A 239 5.37 -8.04 -10.15
C LYS A 239 5.81 -9.28 -9.38
N GLY A 240 4.87 -10.11 -8.91
CA GLY A 240 5.20 -11.36 -8.24
C GLY A 240 6.00 -12.32 -9.12
N LYS A 241 5.58 -12.50 -10.39
CA LYS A 241 6.27 -13.38 -11.35
C LYS A 241 7.68 -12.90 -11.72
N THR A 242 7.89 -11.59 -11.87
CA THR A 242 9.22 -11.04 -12.19
C THR A 242 10.16 -11.14 -10.99
N SER A 243 9.66 -10.90 -9.77
CA SER A 243 10.39 -11.10 -8.52
C SER A 243 10.84 -12.55 -8.36
N GLU A 244 9.96 -13.52 -8.60
CA GLU A 244 10.27 -14.95 -8.54
C GLU A 244 11.36 -15.36 -9.55
N ALA A 245 11.31 -14.84 -10.77
CA ALA A 245 12.33 -15.10 -11.79
C ALA A 245 13.71 -14.54 -11.39
N ILE A 246 13.77 -13.33 -10.85
CA ILE A 246 15.03 -12.73 -10.37
C ILE A 246 15.60 -13.52 -9.18
N LYS A 247 14.76 -13.94 -8.21
CA LYS A 247 15.18 -14.79 -7.09
C LYS A 247 15.82 -16.10 -7.58
N LYS A 248 15.22 -16.76 -8.59
CA LYS A 248 15.77 -17.98 -9.20
C LYS A 248 17.14 -17.75 -9.87
N LEU A 249 17.35 -16.59 -10.51
CA LEU A 249 18.63 -16.26 -11.14
C LEU A 249 19.75 -16.02 -10.12
N ILE A 250 19.44 -15.34 -9.01
CA ILE A 250 20.41 -15.09 -7.93
C ILE A 250 20.80 -16.39 -7.21
N GLY A 251 19.84 -17.31 -7.02
CA GLY A 251 20.09 -18.61 -6.39
C GLY A 251 20.96 -19.57 -7.22
N LEU A 252 21.20 -19.28 -8.49
CA LEU A 252 22.03 -20.08 -9.40
C LEU A 252 23.48 -19.60 -9.50
N GLN A 253 23.85 -18.53 -8.77
CA GLN A 253 25.21 -18.01 -8.82
C GLN A 253 26.16 -18.92 -8.01
N PRO A 254 27.19 -19.54 -8.63
CA PRO A 254 28.12 -20.40 -7.92
C PRO A 254 28.93 -19.59 -6.89
N LYS A 255 29.13 -20.17 -5.70
CA LYS A 255 29.94 -19.61 -4.62
C LYS A 255 31.44 -19.60 -4.96
#